data_AF-A0A562CWS6-F1
#
_entry.id   AF-A0A562CWS6-F1
#
_cell.length_a   1.000
_cell.length_b   1.000
_cell.length_c   1.000
_cell.angle_alpha   90.00
_cell.angle_beta   90.00
_cell.angle_gamma   90.00
#
_symmetry.space_group_name_H-M   'P 1'
#
loop_
_entity.id
_entity.type
_entity.pdbx_description
1 polymer ?
#
loop_
_entity_poly.entity_id
_entity_poly.type
_entity_poly.pdbx_seq_one_letter_code
_entity_poly.pdbx_strand_id
1 'polypeptide(L)'
;MFGWVLVSPLLETLVMGALLSWIFLPRTRSSALAILMSSVVWGLVHGLADWISGIANLANFAVFSFVYVRYLKFGAGWAVLAASITHAIHNSVVATLLVL
;
A
#
# COMPACT_ATOMS: atom_id res chain seq x y z
N MET A 1 16.61 -9.96 -9.42
CA MET A 1 15.83 -9.91 -8.15
C MET A 1 15.65 -8.49 -7.62
N PHE A 2 16.70 -7.67 -7.47
CA PHE A 2 16.58 -6.31 -6.92
C PHE A 2 15.59 -5.36 -7.63
N GLY A 3 15.44 -5.45 -8.95
CA GLY A 3 14.47 -4.60 -9.68
C GLY A 3 13.02 -4.79 -9.22
N TRP A 4 12.64 -5.99 -8.78
CA TRP A 4 11.28 -6.28 -8.29
C TRP A 4 10.98 -5.61 -6.94
N VAL A 5 12.02 -5.30 -6.16
CA VAL A 5 11.90 -4.57 -4.87
C VAL A 5 11.47 -3.12 -5.08
N LEU A 6 11.65 -2.56 -6.28
CA LEU A 6 11.25 -1.19 -6.62
C LEU A 6 10.03 -1.15 -7.55
N VAL A 7 9.96 -2.06 -8.52
CA VAL A 7 8.88 -2.08 -9.51
C VAL A 7 7.56 -2.59 -8.93
N SER A 8 7.58 -3.65 -8.11
CA SER A 8 6.35 -4.18 -7.49
C SER A 8 5.67 -3.15 -6.59
N PRO A 9 6.40 -2.49 -5.66
CA PRO A 9 5.79 -1.47 -4.80
C PRO A 9 5.18 -0.31 -5.56
N LEU A 10 5.79 0.12 -6.68
CA LEU A 10 5.24 1.19 -7.50
C LEU A 10 3.91 0.79 -8.13
N LEU A 11 3.84 -0.39 -8.77
CA LEU A 11 2.61 -0.88 -9.40
C LEU A 11 1.49 -1.08 -8.37
N GLU A 12 1.80 -1.70 -7.24
CA GLU A 12 0.84 -1.91 -6.15
C GLU A 12 0.37 -0.57 -5.58
N THR A 13 1.26 0.40 -5.41
CA THR A 13 0.90 1.75 -4.93
C THR A 13 0.04 2.51 -5.93
N LEU A 14 0.28 2.35 -7.24
CA LEU A 14 -0.58 2.94 -8.27
C LEU A 14 -2.00 2.37 -8.21
N VAL A 15 -2.14 1.05 -8.11
CA VAL A 15 -3.44 0.38 -7.97
C VAL A 15 -4.13 0.79 -6.67
N MET A 16 -3.40 0.76 -5.55
CA MET A 16 -3.90 1.21 -4.24
C MET A 16 -4.37 2.68 -4.29
N GLY A 17 -3.57 3.55 -4.89
CA GLY A 17 -3.89 4.97 -5.04
C GLY A 17 -5.15 5.21 -5.86
N ALA A 18 -5.31 4.48 -6.97
CA ALA A 18 -6.52 4.52 -7.79
C ALA A 18 -7.76 4.06 -7.01
N LEU A 19 -7.66 2.95 -6.25
CA LEU A 19 -8.75 2.48 -5.40
C LEU A 19 -9.11 3.51 -4.32
N LEU A 20 -8.13 4.08 -3.63
CA LEU A 20 -8.34 5.09 -2.61
C LEU A 20 -9.00 6.35 -3.19
N SER A 21 -8.45 6.90 -4.26
CA SER A 21 -8.89 8.17 -4.84
C SER A 21 -10.23 8.07 -5.59
N TRP A 22 -10.48 6.99 -6.33
CA TRP A 22 -11.65 6.89 -7.20
C TRP A 22 -12.79 6.06 -6.62
N ILE A 23 -12.49 5.16 -5.68
CA ILE A 23 -13.48 4.21 -5.17
C ILE A 23 -13.80 4.45 -3.70
N PHE A 24 -12.80 4.52 -2.82
CA PHE A 24 -13.04 4.53 -1.37
C PHE A 24 -13.31 5.92 -0.81
N LEU A 25 -12.41 6.89 -1.02
CA LEU A 25 -12.58 8.24 -0.48
C LEU A 25 -13.91 8.91 -0.91
N PRO A 26 -14.35 8.82 -2.19
CA PRO A 26 -15.62 9.42 -2.60
C PRO A 26 -16.85 8.78 -1.94
N ARG A 27 -16.79 7.46 -1.64
CA ARG A 27 -17.91 6.70 -1.08
C ARG A 27 -17.98 6.79 0.44
N THR A 28 -16.84 6.75 1.13
CA THR A 28 -16.82 6.72 2.60
C THR A 28 -16.87 8.10 3.22
N ARG A 29 -16.37 9.14 2.52
CA ARG A 29 -16.11 10.49 3.07
C ARG A 29 -15.28 10.49 4.36
N SER A 30 -14.58 9.39 4.64
CA SER A 30 -13.78 9.18 5.85
C SER A 30 -12.45 8.54 5.46
N SER A 31 -11.36 9.25 5.73
CA SER A 31 -10.01 8.78 5.47
C SER A 31 -9.72 7.48 6.23
N ALA A 32 -10.13 7.39 7.49
CA ALA A 32 -9.92 6.19 8.31
C ALA A 32 -10.62 4.96 7.71
N LEU A 33 -11.88 5.11 7.29
CA LEU A 33 -12.62 4.01 6.68
C LEU A 33 -12.06 3.64 5.30
N ALA A 34 -11.64 4.63 4.49
CA ALA A 34 -11.01 4.35 3.19
C ALA A 34 -9.67 3.60 3.34
N ILE A 35 -8.87 3.97 4.34
CA ILE A 35 -7.62 3.27 4.68
C ILE A 35 -7.91 1.83 5.12
N LEU A 36 -8.90 1.62 5.98
CA LEU A 36 -9.31 0.29 6.42
C LEU A 36 -9.82 -0.57 5.26
N MET A 37 -10.65 -0.01 4.37
CA MET A 37 -11.14 -0.74 3.20
C MET A 37 -10.00 -1.12 2.24
N SER A 38 -9.07 -0.19 1.99
CA SER A 38 -7.88 -0.44 1.18
C SER A 38 -7.01 -1.53 1.79
N SER A 39 -6.74 -1.47 3.10
CA SER A 39 -5.92 -2.48 3.76
C SER A 39 -6.57 -3.86 3.72
N VAL A 40 -7.89 -3.96 3.97
CA VAL A 40 -8.64 -5.22 3.88
C VAL A 40 -8.56 -5.81 2.48
N VAL A 41 -8.78 -5.01 1.43
CA VAL A 41 -8.68 -5.49 0.04
C VAL A 41 -7.29 -6.07 -0.24
N TRP A 42 -6.23 -5.36 0.16
CA TRP A 42 -4.87 -5.83 -0.07
C TRP A 42 -4.46 -7.03 0.79
N GLY A 43 -4.93 -7.09 2.04
CA GLY A 43 -4.77 -8.27 2.90
C GLY A 43 -5.44 -9.50 2.30
N LEU A 44 -6.63 -9.35 1.71
CA LEU A 44 -7.32 -10.42 0.99
C LEU A 44 -6.55 -10.85 -0.27
N VAL A 45 -6.10 -9.90 -1.09
CA VAL A 45 -5.33 -10.18 -2.33
C VAL A 45 -4.08 -10.99 -2.01
N HIS A 46 -3.31 -10.62 -0.99
CA HIS A 46 -2.12 -11.36 -0.58
C HIS A 46 -2.46 -12.69 0.10
N GLY A 47 -3.56 -12.71 0.86
CA GLY A 47 -4.10 -13.91 1.50
C GLY A 47 -4.50 -15.03 0.54
N LEU A 48 -4.73 -14.72 -0.75
CA LEU A 48 -5.01 -15.73 -1.78
C LEU A 48 -3.83 -16.67 -2.04
N ALA A 49 -2.59 -16.20 -1.83
CA ALA A 49 -1.39 -17.00 -2.00
C ALA A 49 -0.97 -17.69 -0.69
N ASP A 50 -1.00 -16.95 0.41
CA ASP A 50 -0.68 -17.43 1.75
C ASP A 50 -1.38 -16.58 2.82
N TRP A 51 -2.12 -17.23 3.72
CA TRP A 51 -2.96 -16.52 4.70
C TRP A 51 -2.12 -15.72 5.72
N ILE A 52 -0.91 -16.18 6.05
CA ILE A 52 0.01 -15.46 6.94
C ILE A 52 0.45 -14.16 6.27
N SER A 53 0.83 -14.23 4.99
CA SER A 53 1.14 -13.05 4.18
C SER A 53 -0.04 -12.08 4.10
N GLY A 54 -1.28 -12.58 4.04
CA GLY A 54 -2.49 -11.75 4.04
C GLY A 54 -2.63 -10.93 5.33
N ILE A 55 -2.44 -11.56 6.49
CA ILE A 55 -2.50 -10.88 7.80
C ILE A 55 -1.40 -9.83 7.92
N ALA A 56 -0.16 -10.16 7.54
CA ALA A 56 0.95 -9.21 7.57
C ALA A 56 0.68 -8.00 6.67
N ASN A 57 0.10 -8.22 5.49
CA ASN A 57 -0.18 -7.17 4.52
C ASN A 57 -1.34 -6.25 4.92
N LEU A 58 -2.25 -6.65 5.81
CA LEU A 58 -3.26 -5.74 6.38
C LEU A 58 -2.58 -4.53 7.04
N ALA A 59 -1.58 -4.76 7.88
CA ALA A 59 -0.88 -3.70 8.58
C ALA A 59 -0.05 -2.83 7.62
N ASN A 60 0.69 -3.46 6.71
CA ASN A 60 1.53 -2.76 5.73
C ASN A 60 0.70 -1.83 4.83
N PHE A 61 -0.39 -2.35 4.23
CA PHE A 61 -1.23 -1.55 3.35
C PHE A 61 -2.06 -0.50 4.08
N ALA A 62 -2.31 -0.66 5.39
CA ALA A 62 -2.87 0.43 6.20
C ALA A 62 -1.88 1.60 6.30
N VAL A 63 -0.59 1.33 6.54
CA VAL A 63 0.48 2.34 6.56
C VAL A 63 0.62 3.01 5.20
N PHE A 64 0.69 2.25 4.12
CA PHE A 64 0.85 2.82 2.77
C PHE A 64 -0.36 3.66 2.35
N SER A 65 -1.57 3.19 2.67
CA SER A 65 -2.80 3.94 2.42
C SER A 65 -2.85 5.23 3.24
N PHE A 66 -2.41 5.20 4.50
CA PHE A 66 -2.31 6.39 5.34
C PHE A 66 -1.35 7.42 4.75
N VAL A 67 -0.14 7.00 4.35
CA VAL A 67 0.85 7.88 3.71
C VAL A 67 0.28 8.48 2.42
N TYR A 68 -0.34 7.67 1.57
CA TYR A 68 -0.98 8.14 0.34
C TYR A 68 -2.02 9.23 0.64
N VAL A 69 -2.99 8.97 1.53
CA VAL A 69 -4.05 9.92 1.87
C VAL A 69 -3.48 11.19 2.49
N ARG A 70 -2.45 11.08 3.33
CA ARG A 70 -1.79 12.23 3.98
C ARG A 70 -1.11 13.16 2.98
N TYR A 71 -0.49 12.60 1.94
CA TYR A 71 0.22 13.34 0.90
C TYR A 71 -0.66 13.74 -0.28
N LEU A 72 -1.90 13.24 -0.37
CA LEU A 72 -2.85 13.59 -1.43
C LEU A 72 -3.15 15.08 -1.52
N LYS A 73 -3.08 15.81 -0.40
CA LYS A 73 -3.21 17.28 -0.36
C LYS A 73 -2.15 18.04 -1.19
N PHE A 74 -1.04 17.38 -1.53
CA PHE A 74 0.00 17.93 -2.39
C PHE A 74 -0.16 17.51 -3.86
N GLY A 75 -1.13 16.65 -4.16
CA GLY A 75 -1.40 16.09 -5.48
C GLY A 75 -1.16 14.57 -5.55
N ALA A 76 -1.82 13.91 -6.52
CA ALA A 76 -1.76 12.45 -6.67
C ALA A 76 -0.33 11.93 -6.92
N GLY A 77 0.48 12.65 -7.71
CA GLY A 77 1.87 12.27 -7.96
C GLY A 77 2.72 12.21 -6.69
N TRP A 78 2.58 13.20 -5.79
CA TRP A 78 3.28 13.22 -4.51
C TRP A 78 2.78 12.12 -3.55
N ALA A 79 1.47 11.83 -3.57
CA ALA A 79 0.90 10.74 -2.80
C ALA A 79 1.45 9.37 -3.25
N VAL A 80 1.47 9.12 -4.56
CA VAL A 80 2.04 7.89 -5.14
C VAL A 80 3.52 7.78 -4.80
N LEU A 81 4.29 8.86 -4.97
CA LEU A 81 5.73 8.85 -4.69
C LEU A 81 6.01 8.53 -3.21
N ALA A 82 5.37 9.23 -2.28
CA ALA A 82 5.58 9.05 -0.85
C ALA A 82 5.20 7.63 -0.38
N ALA A 83 4.05 7.12 -0.85
CA ALA A 83 3.61 5.77 -0.52
C ALA A 83 4.51 4.71 -1.16
N SER A 84 4.95 4.89 -2.41
CA SER A 84 5.83 3.95 -3.11
C SER A 84 7.20 3.86 -2.43
N ILE A 85 7.77 4.98 -1.99
CA ILE A 85 9.03 5.00 -1.24
C ILE A 85 8.85 4.27 0.09
N THR A 86 7.76 4.55 0.82
CA THR A 86 7.47 3.88 2.09
C THR A 86 7.34 2.37 1.91
N HIS A 87 6.66 1.95 0.84
CA HIS A 87 6.44 0.56 0.50
C HIS A 87 7.74 -0.14 0.08
N ALA A 88 8.55 0.50 -0.77
CA ALA A 88 9.86 -0.01 -1.16
C ALA A 88 10.82 -0.17 0.04
N ILE A 89 10.79 0.76 0.99
CA ILE A 89 11.58 0.66 2.24
C ILE A 89 11.14 -0.55 3.06
N HIS A 90 9.83 -0.74 3.27
CA HIS A 90 9.32 -1.91 4.01
C HIS A 90 9.75 -3.22 3.34
N ASN A 91 9.57 -3.33 2.02
CA ASN A 91 9.97 -4.53 1.29
C ASN A 91 11.50 -4.74 1.32
N SER A 92 12.29 -3.67 1.29
CA SER A 92 13.75 -3.77 1.40
C SER A 92 14.20 -4.25 2.78
N VAL A 93 13.56 -3.78 3.86
CA VAL A 93 13.83 -4.24 5.23
C VAL A 93 13.49 -5.72 5.36
N VAL A 94 12.30 -6.13 4.92
CA VAL A 94 11.88 -7.55 4.96
C VAL A 94 12.81 -8.42 4.12
N ALA A 95 13.15 -8.01 2.90
CA ALA A 95 14.09 -8.74 2.04
C ALA A 95 15.47 -8.88 2.67
N THR A 96 15.96 -7.84 3.36
CA THR A 96 17.25 -7.89 4.07
C THR A 96 17.20 -8.87 5.25
N LEU A 97 16.11 -8.84 6.04
CA LEU A 97 15.92 -9.73 7.18
C LEU A 97 15.70 -11.21 6.79
N LEU A 98 15.24 -11.48 5.57
CA LEU A 98 15.03 -12.84 5.06
C LEU A 98 16.28 -13.43 4.38
N VAL A 99 17.25 -12.59 4.00
CA VAL A 99 18.51 -12.99 3.36
C VAL A 99 19.65 -13.16 4.38
N LEU A 100 19.55 -12.50 5.54
CA LEU A 100 20.45 -12.66 6.68
C LEU A 100 19.95 -13.75 7.63
#